data_AF-A0A943IUD7-F1
#
_entry.id   AF-A0A943IUD7-F1
#
_cell.length_a   1.000
_cell.length_b   1.000
_cell.length_c   1.000
_cell.angle_alpha   90.00
_cell.angle_beta   90.00
_cell.angle_gamma   90.00
#
_symmetry.space_group_name_H-M   'P 1'
#
loop_
_entity.id
_entity.type
_entity.pdbx_description
1 polymer ?
#
loop_
_entity_poly.entity_id
_entity_poly.type
_entity_poly.pdbx_seq_one_letter_code
_entity_poly.pdbx_strand_id
1 'polypeptide(L)'
;MRGRKYDKILSASKKDNGYYTVSINGNNEYVHRLVAKAFIDNPNNLNEINHKDEDKSNNRVDNLEWCTKSYNVSYSKSIKIKQIDPITKEVINIYDSAIRAAIAVSGKNGCILMCCKRIKYNTYKGFIWRFIDDNDYSIKCKSKIIKIYNGTETIYNSVSEAAIKNNISVSAIYNCLYGKSKTCGGYEWIKR
;
A
#
# COMPACT_ATOMS: atom_id res chain seq x y z
N MET A 1 29.27 32.02 -10.74
CA MET A 1 27.95 31.37 -10.90
C MET A 1 26.95 32.04 -9.95
N ARG A 2 25.88 32.65 -10.45
CA ARG A 2 24.81 33.23 -9.61
C ARG A 2 23.74 32.15 -9.38
N GLY A 3 23.72 31.54 -8.20
CA GLY A 3 22.63 30.63 -7.82
C GLY A 3 21.35 31.43 -7.55
N ARG A 4 20.20 30.98 -8.07
CA ARG A 4 18.90 31.51 -7.65
C ARG A 4 18.70 31.15 -6.18
N LYS A 5 18.54 32.14 -5.30
CA LYS A 5 18.06 31.89 -3.93
C LYS A 5 16.60 31.45 -4.02
N TYR A 6 16.31 30.28 -3.47
CA TYR A 6 14.94 29.81 -3.32
C TYR A 6 14.51 30.14 -1.88
N ASP A 7 13.80 31.26 -1.70
CA ASP A 7 13.14 31.60 -0.41
C ASP A 7 11.86 30.77 -0.19
N LYS A 8 11.69 29.67 -0.92
CA LYS A 8 10.52 28.80 -0.91
C LYS A 8 10.97 27.34 -0.80
N ILE A 9 10.24 26.57 -0.03
CA ILE A 9 10.38 25.11 0.03
C ILE A 9 10.04 24.55 -1.35
N LEU A 10 10.96 23.79 -1.94
CA LEU A 10 10.75 23.14 -3.24
C LEU A 10 9.69 22.04 -3.12
N SER A 11 8.78 21.97 -4.10
CA SER A 11 7.80 20.89 -4.18
C SER A 11 8.43 19.64 -4.82
N ALA A 12 8.22 18.48 -4.21
CA ALA A 12 8.71 17.20 -4.72
C ALA A 12 7.67 16.53 -5.64
N SER A 13 8.14 15.94 -6.73
CA SER A 13 7.31 15.22 -7.70
C SER A 13 7.53 13.71 -7.59
N LYS A 14 6.45 12.91 -7.57
CA LYS A 14 6.53 11.44 -7.55
C LYS A 14 6.69 10.89 -8.96
N LYS A 15 7.72 10.08 -9.17
CA LYS A 15 7.98 9.32 -10.41
C LYS A 15 7.14 8.04 -10.46
N ASP A 16 6.93 7.50 -11.65
CA ASP A 16 6.22 6.21 -11.86
C ASP A 16 6.88 5.03 -11.13
N ASN A 17 8.20 5.10 -10.91
CA ASN A 17 8.96 4.09 -10.18
C ASN A 17 8.81 4.19 -8.64
N GLY A 18 8.04 5.16 -8.15
CA GLY A 18 7.69 5.37 -6.74
C GLY A 18 8.54 6.43 -6.02
N TYR A 19 9.68 6.84 -6.57
CA TYR A 19 10.58 7.79 -5.91
C TYR A 19 10.14 9.25 -6.07
N TYR A 20 10.39 10.05 -5.04
CA TYR A 20 10.28 11.51 -5.15
C TYR A 20 11.56 12.15 -5.67
N THR A 21 11.39 13.16 -6.53
CA THR A 21 12.48 14.00 -7.05
C THR A 21 12.17 15.49 -6.89
N VAL A 22 13.21 16.30 -6.73
CA VAL A 22 13.14 17.77 -6.73
C VAL A 22 14.08 18.32 -7.81
N SER A 23 13.71 19.45 -8.43
CA SER A 23 14.58 20.12 -9.40
C SER A 23 15.46 21.14 -8.70
N ILE A 24 16.78 20.93 -8.73
CA ILE A 24 17.79 21.82 -8.17
C ILE A 24 18.71 22.25 -9.31
N ASN A 25 18.71 23.56 -9.62
CA ASN A 25 19.52 24.14 -10.71
C ASN A 25 19.33 23.45 -12.07
N GLY A 26 18.11 22.98 -12.37
CA GLY A 26 17.79 22.29 -13.62
C GLY A 26 18.05 20.78 -13.61
N ASN A 27 18.65 20.24 -12.55
CA ASN A 27 18.87 18.80 -12.38
C ASN A 27 17.80 18.19 -11.48
N ASN A 28 17.31 17.01 -11.84
CA ASN A 28 16.37 16.26 -11.01
C ASN A 28 17.13 15.40 -10.00
N GLU A 29 17.08 15.78 -8.74
CA GLU A 29 17.71 15.06 -7.63
C GLU A 29 16.68 14.21 -6.88
N TYR A 30 17.09 13.02 -6.44
CA TYR A 30 16.23 12.14 -5.65
C TYR A 30 16.17 12.58 -4.19
N VAL A 31 14.96 12.71 -3.64
CA VAL A 31 14.74 13.20 -2.27
C VAL A 31 15.44 12.31 -1.24
N HIS A 32 15.26 10.99 -1.30
CA HIS A 32 15.93 10.06 -0.37
C HIS A 32 17.47 10.18 -0.40
N ARG A 33 18.08 10.50 -1.55
CA ARG A 33 19.53 10.69 -1.66
C ARG A 33 19.98 11.99 -0.99
N LEU A 34 19.22 13.06 -1.17
CA LEU A 34 19.49 14.34 -0.51
C LEU A 34 19.38 14.19 1.01
N VAL A 35 18.33 13.53 1.50
CA VAL A 35 18.11 13.26 2.92
C VAL A 35 19.26 12.42 3.50
N ALA A 36 19.58 11.27 2.89
CA ALA A 36 20.65 10.41 3.41
C ALA A 36 22.02 11.10 3.41
N LYS A 37 22.38 11.85 2.36
CA LYS A 37 23.63 12.61 2.30
C LYS A 37 23.74 13.70 3.35
N ALA A 38 22.63 14.28 3.79
CA ALA A 38 22.61 15.37 4.75
C ALA A 38 22.58 14.89 6.21
N PHE A 39 21.97 13.73 6.48
CA PHE A 39 21.62 13.31 7.84
C PHE A 39 22.13 11.93 8.25
N ILE A 40 22.76 11.16 7.35
CA ILE A 40 23.23 9.80 7.63
C ILE A 40 24.69 9.68 7.22
N ASP A 41 25.57 9.49 8.20
CA ASP A 41 26.99 9.24 7.96
C ASP A 41 27.20 8.00 7.09
N ASN A 42 28.17 8.07 6.18
CA ASN A 42 28.54 6.98 5.28
C ASN A 42 30.02 6.61 5.46
N PRO A 43 30.45 6.13 6.64
CA PRO A 43 31.85 5.83 6.92
C PRO A 43 32.44 4.76 5.99
N ASN A 44 31.57 3.91 5.43
CA ASN A 44 31.95 2.80 4.56
C ASN A 44 31.90 3.16 3.07
N ASN A 45 31.65 4.43 2.71
CA ASN A 45 31.55 4.91 1.32
C ASN A 45 30.65 4.03 0.42
N LEU A 46 29.50 3.62 0.96
CA LEU A 46 28.52 2.82 0.24
C LEU A 46 27.76 3.68 -0.79
N ASN A 47 27.39 3.08 -1.92
CA ASN A 47 26.84 3.82 -3.06
C ASN A 47 25.31 3.78 -3.15
N GLU A 48 24.64 2.87 -2.41
CA GLU A 48 23.20 2.67 -2.50
C GLU A 48 22.50 3.05 -1.19
N ILE A 49 21.25 3.50 -1.30
CA ILE A 49 20.40 3.80 -0.16
C ILE A 49 19.20 2.85 -0.19
N ASN A 50 19.00 2.12 0.90
CA ASN A 50 17.85 1.25 1.10
C ASN A 50 16.74 2.00 1.84
N HIS A 51 15.48 1.69 1.51
CA HIS A 51 14.31 2.08 2.31
C HIS A 51 13.90 0.85 3.11
N LYS A 52 14.03 0.91 4.45
CA LYS A 52 13.83 -0.26 5.32
C LYS A 52 12.40 -0.81 5.24
N ASP A 53 11.42 0.07 5.04
CA ASP A 53 10.01 -0.31 4.85
C ASP A 53 9.64 -0.68 3.40
N GLU A 54 10.60 -0.66 2.47
CA GLU A 54 10.42 -0.90 1.04
C GLU A 54 9.45 0.09 0.33
N ASP A 55 9.04 1.17 1.01
CA ASP A 55 8.25 2.27 0.47
C ASP A 55 9.14 3.45 0.07
N LYS A 56 9.36 3.57 -1.24
CA LYS A 56 10.14 4.64 -1.88
C LYS A 56 9.57 6.05 -1.68
N SER A 57 8.36 6.17 -1.15
CA SER A 57 7.77 7.47 -0.79
C SER A 57 8.05 7.89 0.66
N ASN A 58 8.47 6.97 1.53
CA ASN A 58 8.81 7.28 2.91
C ASN A 58 10.28 7.73 3.03
N ASN A 59 10.52 9.03 2.85
CA ASN A 59 11.86 9.63 2.85
C ASN A 59 12.31 10.09 4.26
N ARG A 60 11.74 9.55 5.34
CA ARG A 60 12.17 9.89 6.70
C ARG A 60 13.58 9.34 6.96
N VAL A 61 14.40 10.10 7.69
CA VAL A 61 15.80 9.73 7.97
C VAL A 61 15.92 8.36 8.65
N ASP A 62 15.02 8.07 9.60
CA ASP A 62 14.96 6.79 10.33
C ASP A 62 14.68 5.58 9.42
N ASN A 63 14.00 5.79 8.30
CA ASN A 63 13.65 4.77 7.31
C ASN A 63 14.74 4.51 6.24
N LEU A 64 15.79 5.33 6.19
CA LEU A 64 16.84 5.22 5.18
C LEU A 64 18.12 4.62 5.79
N GLU A 65 18.89 3.92 4.96
CA GLU A 65 20.23 3.45 5.34
C GLU A 65 21.13 3.32 4.10
N TRP A 66 22.43 3.57 4.29
CA TRP A 66 23.44 3.24 3.30
C TRP A 66 23.66 1.73 3.23
N CYS A 67 23.69 1.15 2.04
CA CYS A 67 23.80 -0.28 1.85
C CYS A 67 24.67 -0.65 0.64
N THR A 68 25.08 -1.92 0.58
CA THR A 68 25.66 -2.49 -0.64
C THR A 68 24.56 -2.87 -1.62
N LYS A 69 24.90 -2.97 -2.91
CA LYS A 69 23.98 -3.46 -3.93
C LYS A 69 23.46 -4.87 -3.64
N SER A 70 24.32 -5.77 -3.14
CA SER A 70 23.94 -7.14 -2.78
C SER A 70 22.96 -7.16 -1.61
N TYR A 71 23.20 -6.34 -0.58
CA TYR A 71 22.29 -6.18 0.54
C TYR A 71 20.92 -5.71 0.07
N ASN A 72 20.85 -4.62 -0.70
CA ASN A 72 19.60 -4.05 -1.21
C ASN A 72 18.77 -5.09 -1.98
N VAL A 73 19.42 -5.88 -2.85
CA VAL A 73 18.74 -6.96 -3.59
C VAL A 73 18.27 -8.10 -2.68
N SER A 74 19.05 -8.43 -1.65
CA SER A 74 18.70 -9.51 -0.71
C SER A 74 17.63 -9.11 0.29
N TYR A 75 17.61 -7.84 0.71
CA TYR A 75 16.74 -7.31 1.75
C TYR A 75 15.26 -7.52 1.38
N SER A 76 14.87 -7.11 0.17
CA SER A 76 13.51 -7.32 -0.35
C SER A 76 13.06 -8.79 -0.36
N LYS A 77 14.00 -9.75 -0.42
CA LYS A 77 13.72 -11.19 -0.42
C LYS A 77 13.63 -11.80 0.98
N SER A 78 14.08 -11.11 2.02
CA SER A 78 14.11 -11.62 3.40
C SER A 78 13.11 -10.93 4.33
N ILE A 79 12.38 -9.92 3.86
CA ILE A 79 11.38 -9.25 4.70
C ILE A 79 10.18 -10.17 4.92
N LYS A 80 9.90 -10.44 6.20
CA LYS A 80 8.74 -11.20 6.61
C LYS A 80 7.45 -10.45 6.32
N ILE A 81 6.44 -11.18 5.87
CA ILE A 81 5.12 -10.63 5.62
C ILE A 81 4.04 -11.47 6.29
N LYS A 82 2.94 -10.80 6.63
CA LYS A 82 1.74 -11.42 7.20
C LYS A 82 0.62 -11.46 6.17
N GLN A 83 -0.04 -12.61 6.12
CA GLN A 83 -1.31 -12.82 5.45
C GLN A 83 -2.41 -12.58 6.47
N ILE A 84 -3.34 -11.68 6.15
CA ILE A 84 -4.37 -11.23 7.08
C ILE A 84 -5.73 -11.44 6.44
N ASP A 85 -6.69 -11.90 7.24
CA ASP A 85 -8.08 -11.99 6.84
C ASP A 85 -8.65 -10.56 6.66
N PRO A 86 -9.20 -10.21 5.49
CA PRO A 86 -9.69 -8.85 5.24
C PRO A 86 -10.88 -8.45 6.11
N ILE A 87 -11.58 -9.42 6.71
CA ILE A 87 -12.80 -9.26 7.51
C ILE A 87 -12.45 -9.22 8.99
N THR A 88 -11.88 -10.32 9.52
CA THR A 88 -11.58 -10.44 10.96
C THR A 88 -10.37 -9.62 11.36
N LYS A 89 -9.51 -9.27 10.38
CA LYS A 89 -8.21 -8.61 10.58
C LYS A 89 -7.20 -9.44 11.38
N GLU A 90 -7.48 -10.73 11.54
CA GLU A 90 -6.56 -11.66 12.18
C GLU A 90 -5.44 -12.07 11.23
N VAL A 91 -4.26 -12.26 11.80
CA VAL A 91 -3.11 -12.81 11.07
C VAL A 91 -3.34 -14.31 10.89
N ILE A 92 -3.45 -14.73 9.63
CA ILE A 92 -3.64 -16.13 9.24
C ILE A 92 -2.29 -16.84 9.20
N ASN A 93 -1.28 -16.22 8.58
CA ASN A 93 0.06 -16.78 8.42
C ASN A 93 1.12 -15.69 8.42
N ILE A 94 2.34 -16.07 8.79
CA ILE A 94 3.55 -15.28 8.63
C ILE A 94 4.50 -16.06 7.71
N TYR A 95 5.01 -15.38 6.68
CA TYR A 95 5.97 -15.94 5.75
C TYR A 95 7.29 -15.20 5.85
N ASP A 96 8.41 -15.91 5.71
CA ASP A 96 9.74 -15.29 5.71
C ASP A 96 10.00 -14.40 4.49
N SER A 97 9.15 -14.48 3.45
CA SER A 97 9.20 -13.58 2.31
C SER A 97 7.91 -13.58 1.50
N ALA A 98 7.73 -12.52 0.71
CA ALA A 98 6.65 -12.43 -0.28
C ALA A 98 6.74 -13.52 -1.37
N ILE A 99 7.92 -14.10 -1.61
CA ILE A 99 8.08 -15.25 -2.52
C ILE A 99 7.45 -16.49 -1.91
N ARG A 100 7.72 -16.79 -0.63
CA ARG A 100 7.14 -17.95 0.07
C ARG A 100 5.63 -17.84 0.15
N ALA A 101 5.12 -16.65 0.46
CA ALA A 101 3.70 -16.35 0.43
C ALA A 101 3.09 -16.57 -0.97
N ALA A 102 3.74 -16.05 -2.02
CA ALA A 102 3.25 -16.21 -3.39
C ALA A 102 3.15 -17.67 -3.82
N ILE A 103 4.12 -18.50 -3.44
CA ILE A 103 4.08 -19.95 -3.69
C ILE A 103 2.88 -20.57 -2.94
N ALA A 104 2.71 -20.26 -1.66
CA ALA A 104 1.66 -20.83 -0.82
C ALA A 104 0.23 -20.54 -1.34
N VAL A 105 0.01 -19.36 -1.94
CA VAL A 105 -1.32 -18.95 -2.45
C VAL A 105 -1.46 -19.08 -3.97
N SER A 106 -0.51 -19.76 -4.63
CA SER A 106 -0.45 -19.88 -6.10
C SER A 106 -0.61 -18.50 -6.79
N GLY A 107 0.14 -17.51 -6.31
CA GLY A 107 0.08 -16.11 -6.69
C GLY A 107 1.40 -15.55 -7.21
N LYS A 108 1.47 -14.23 -7.35
CA LYS A 108 2.66 -13.52 -7.84
C LYS A 108 3.29 -12.67 -6.73
N ASN A 109 4.60 -12.84 -6.51
CA ASN A 109 5.39 -12.06 -5.56
C ASN A 109 5.17 -10.53 -5.72
N GLY A 110 5.28 -10.01 -6.94
CA GLY A 110 5.11 -8.58 -7.19
C GLY A 110 3.71 -8.04 -6.83
N CYS A 111 2.66 -8.85 -6.98
CA CYS A 111 1.30 -8.44 -6.60
C CYS A 111 1.13 -8.38 -5.07
N ILE A 112 1.73 -9.33 -4.35
CA ILE A 112 1.78 -9.32 -2.88
C ILE A 112 2.55 -8.09 -2.39
N LEU A 113 3.73 -7.81 -2.96
CA LEU A 113 4.52 -6.62 -2.62
C LEU A 113 3.76 -5.31 -2.92
N MET A 114 3.06 -5.23 -4.05
CA MET A 114 2.20 -4.08 -4.36
C MET A 114 1.03 -3.91 -3.36
N CYS A 115 0.57 -5.02 -2.76
CA CYS A 115 -0.42 -5.01 -1.69
C CYS A 115 0.18 -4.51 -0.36
N CYS A 116 1.35 -5.02 0.04
CA CYS A 116 2.09 -4.55 1.22
C CYS A 116 2.37 -3.05 1.15
N LYS A 117 2.85 -2.56 0.00
CA LYS A 117 3.20 -1.15 -0.23
C LYS A 117 1.99 -0.23 -0.45
N ARG A 118 0.76 -0.75 -0.47
CA ARG A 118 -0.48 -0.01 -0.75
C ARG A 118 -0.44 0.85 -2.04
N ILE A 119 0.31 0.41 -3.06
CA ILE A 119 0.50 1.18 -4.30
C ILE A 119 -0.69 1.00 -5.24
N LYS A 120 -1.08 -0.25 -5.51
CA LYS A 120 -2.10 -0.59 -6.52
C LYS A 120 -3.24 -1.43 -5.96
N TYR A 121 -2.93 -2.29 -5.00
CA TYR A 121 -3.86 -3.26 -4.45
C TYR A 121 -3.94 -3.06 -2.93
N ASN A 122 -5.13 -3.21 -2.37
CA ASN A 122 -5.31 -3.30 -0.91
C ASN A 122 -5.46 -4.76 -0.45
N THR A 123 -5.82 -5.66 -1.36
CA THR A 123 -5.90 -7.11 -1.17
C THR A 123 -5.39 -7.82 -2.41
N TYR A 124 -4.91 -9.06 -2.25
CA TYR A 124 -4.55 -9.93 -3.36
C TYR A 124 -4.83 -11.38 -2.97
N LYS A 125 -5.39 -12.17 -3.91
CA LYS A 125 -5.83 -13.56 -3.64
C LYS A 125 -6.79 -13.70 -2.46
N GLY A 126 -7.59 -12.66 -2.20
CA GLY A 126 -8.55 -12.64 -1.08
C GLY A 126 -7.97 -12.20 0.25
N PHE A 127 -6.67 -11.91 0.35
CA PHE A 127 -6.02 -11.57 1.62
C PHE A 127 -5.48 -10.15 1.63
N ILE A 128 -5.40 -9.55 2.81
CA ILE A 128 -4.53 -8.41 3.06
C ILE A 128 -3.11 -8.94 3.22
N TRP A 129 -2.14 -8.24 2.63
CA TRP A 129 -0.72 -8.55 2.77
C TRP A 129 0.00 -7.35 3.37
N ARG A 130 0.76 -7.55 4.43
CA ARG A 130 1.50 -6.48 5.12
C ARG A 130 2.89 -6.95 5.51
N PHE A 131 3.83 -6.02 5.59
CA PHE A 131 5.10 -6.29 6.26
C PHE A 131 4.84 -6.54 7.76
N ILE A 132 5.71 -7.29 8.42
CA ILE A 132 5.47 -7.72 9.80
C ILE A 132 5.24 -6.53 10.74
N ASP A 133 6.01 -5.46 10.57
CA ASP A 133 5.99 -4.25 11.39
C ASP A 133 4.84 -3.28 11.05
N ASP A 134 4.10 -3.56 9.98
CA ASP A 134 3.02 -2.69 9.51
C ASP A 134 1.69 -3.11 10.12
N ASN A 135 1.19 -2.32 11.08
CA ASN A 135 -0.06 -2.59 11.80
C ASN A 135 -1.30 -1.94 11.16
N ASP A 136 -1.16 -1.27 10.00
CA ASP A 136 -2.29 -0.65 9.31
C ASP A 136 -2.98 -1.64 8.35
N TYR A 137 -4.08 -2.23 8.83
CA TYR A 137 -4.92 -3.17 8.08
C TYR A 137 -6.10 -2.49 7.38
N SER A 138 -6.06 -1.15 7.28
CA SER A 138 -7.06 -0.42 6.51
C SER A 138 -6.99 -0.83 5.04
N ILE A 139 -8.17 -1.06 4.48
CA ILE A 139 -8.37 -1.21 3.06
C ILE A 139 -8.96 0.12 2.62
N LYS A 140 -8.22 0.90 1.82
CA LYS A 140 -8.79 2.10 1.21
C LYS A 140 -9.92 1.67 0.28
N CYS A 141 -11.16 1.80 0.75
CA CYS A 141 -12.31 1.56 -0.08
C CYS A 141 -12.63 2.85 -0.85
N LYS A 142 -12.72 2.73 -2.18
CA LYS A 142 -13.06 3.86 -3.05
C LYS A 142 -14.51 4.31 -2.88
N SER A 143 -15.37 3.48 -2.29
CA SER A 143 -16.76 3.80 -2.07
C SER A 143 -17.32 3.12 -0.82
N LYS A 144 -18.03 3.87 0.02
CA LYS A 144 -18.85 3.33 1.10
C LYS A 144 -20.12 2.75 0.51
N ILE A 145 -20.56 1.61 1.03
CA ILE A 145 -21.80 0.97 0.61
C ILE A 145 -22.88 1.31 1.61
N ILE A 146 -24.03 1.76 1.14
CA ILE A 146 -25.17 2.10 1.98
C ILE A 146 -26.27 1.10 1.69
N LYS A 147 -26.72 0.43 2.76
CA LYS A 147 -27.93 -0.38 2.77
C LYS A 147 -29.09 0.49 3.22
N ILE A 148 -30.20 0.46 2.48
CA ILE A 148 -31.43 1.14 2.86
C ILE A 148 -32.50 0.10 3.16
N TYR A 149 -33.13 0.21 4.33
CA TYR A 149 -34.26 -0.60 4.73
C TYR A 149 -35.28 0.29 5.44
N ASN A 150 -36.51 0.38 4.91
CA ASN A 150 -37.58 1.22 5.46
C ASN A 150 -37.11 2.66 5.76
N GLY A 151 -36.35 3.27 4.84
CA GLY A 151 -35.81 4.63 4.98
C GLY A 151 -34.61 4.77 5.93
N THR A 152 -34.17 3.71 6.60
CA THR A 152 -32.98 3.73 7.46
C THR A 152 -31.73 3.37 6.67
N GLU A 153 -30.71 4.22 6.73
CA GLU A 153 -29.40 4.00 6.10
C GLU A 153 -28.43 3.28 7.05
N THR A 154 -27.76 2.24 6.57
CA THR A 154 -26.60 1.61 7.24
C THR A 154 -25.39 1.67 6.33
N ILE A 155 -24.27 2.20 6.83
CA ILE A 155 -23.06 2.42 6.06
C ILE A 155 -22.04 1.32 6.33
N TYR A 156 -21.48 0.77 5.27
CA TYR A 156 -20.41 -0.22 5.27
C TYR A 156 -19.19 0.33 4.54
N ASN A 157 -18.00 -0.08 4.99
CA ASN A 157 -16.76 0.34 4.36
C ASN A 157 -16.47 -0.42 3.07
N SER A 158 -17.18 -1.51 2.74
CA SER A 158 -17.01 -2.24 1.49
C SER A 158 -18.22 -3.11 1.14
N VAL A 159 -18.29 -3.56 -0.13
CA VAL A 159 -19.31 -4.54 -0.57
C VAL A 159 -19.15 -5.87 0.17
N SER A 160 -17.91 -6.30 0.44
CA SER A 160 -17.64 -7.54 1.18
C SER A 160 -18.15 -7.46 2.62
N GLU A 161 -17.91 -6.35 3.31
CA GLU A 161 -18.43 -6.13 4.66
C GLU A 161 -19.97 -6.16 4.68
N ALA A 162 -20.60 -5.45 3.72
CA ALA A 162 -22.04 -5.43 3.54
C ALA A 162 -22.62 -6.83 3.29
N ALA A 163 -22.00 -7.60 2.38
CA ALA A 163 -22.38 -8.97 2.04
C ALA A 163 -22.39 -9.88 3.27
N ILE A 164 -21.30 -9.88 4.04
CA ILE A 164 -21.15 -10.75 5.21
C ILE A 164 -22.14 -10.39 6.31
N LYS A 165 -22.22 -9.10 6.68
CA LYS A 165 -23.11 -8.65 7.77
C LYS A 165 -24.59 -8.87 7.48
N ASN A 166 -24.96 -9.06 6.22
CA ASN A 166 -26.34 -9.31 5.81
C ASN A 166 -26.55 -10.72 5.25
N ASN A 167 -25.53 -11.57 5.28
CA ASN A 167 -25.55 -12.92 4.72
C ASN A 167 -26.04 -12.97 3.25
N ILE A 168 -25.52 -12.08 2.41
CA ILE A 168 -25.86 -11.94 1.00
C ILE A 168 -24.59 -12.14 0.17
N SER A 169 -24.72 -12.68 -1.04
CA SER A 169 -23.56 -12.80 -1.92
C SER A 169 -23.05 -11.43 -2.39
N VAL A 170 -21.72 -11.28 -2.44
CA VAL A 170 -21.06 -10.06 -2.96
C VAL A 170 -21.59 -9.71 -4.36
N SER A 171 -21.77 -10.71 -5.22
CA SER A 171 -22.28 -10.53 -6.58
C SER A 171 -23.70 -9.98 -6.63
N ALA A 172 -24.59 -10.37 -5.70
CA ALA A 172 -25.95 -9.84 -5.64
C ALA A 172 -25.98 -8.36 -5.27
N ILE A 173 -25.15 -7.93 -4.31
CA ILE A 173 -25.01 -6.52 -3.98
C ILE A 173 -24.43 -5.74 -5.16
N TYR A 174 -23.42 -6.29 -5.85
CA TYR A 174 -22.90 -5.69 -7.08
C TYR A 174 -23.98 -5.49 -8.15
N ASN A 175 -24.83 -6.49 -8.38
CA ASN A 175 -25.92 -6.34 -9.34
C ASN A 175 -26.85 -5.17 -8.98
N CYS A 176 -27.10 -4.93 -7.69
CA CYS A 176 -27.87 -3.78 -7.23
C CYS A 176 -27.14 -2.46 -7.47
N LEU A 177 -25.87 -2.36 -7.07
CA LEU A 177 -25.06 -1.15 -7.19
C LEU A 177 -24.84 -0.68 -8.64
N TYR A 178 -25.01 -1.57 -9.62
CA TYR A 178 -24.87 -1.29 -11.05
C TYR A 178 -26.20 -1.40 -11.81
N GLY A 179 -27.34 -1.40 -11.10
CA GLY A 179 -28.68 -1.30 -11.68
C GLY A 179 -29.18 -2.55 -12.42
N LYS A 180 -28.49 -3.69 -12.30
CA LYS A 180 -28.94 -4.98 -12.85
C LYS A 180 -30.06 -5.62 -12.01
N SER A 181 -30.20 -5.20 -10.77
CA SER A 181 -31.27 -5.61 -9.86
C SER A 181 -31.68 -4.41 -9.01
N LYS A 182 -32.95 -4.33 -8.61
CA LYS A 182 -33.44 -3.22 -7.77
C LYS A 182 -33.05 -3.42 -6.29
N THR A 183 -33.13 -4.67 -5.83
CA THR A 183 -32.87 -5.04 -4.43
C THR A 183 -32.17 -6.39 -4.35
N CYS A 184 -31.50 -6.67 -3.24
CA CYS A 184 -31.11 -8.02 -2.86
C CYS A 184 -31.15 -8.19 -1.33
N GLY A 185 -31.59 -9.37 -0.88
CA GLY A 185 -31.84 -9.66 0.54
C GLY A 185 -32.95 -8.81 1.17
N GLY A 186 -33.84 -8.22 0.37
CA GLY A 186 -34.89 -7.31 0.86
C GLY A 186 -34.43 -5.87 1.08
N TYR A 187 -33.21 -5.52 0.66
CA TYR A 187 -32.63 -4.19 0.85
C TYR A 187 -32.28 -3.51 -0.47
N GLU A 188 -32.30 -2.18 -0.46
CA GLU A 188 -31.70 -1.36 -1.50
C GLU A 188 -30.24 -1.06 -1.17
N TRP A 189 -29.41 -0.96 -2.21
CA TRP A 189 -27.96 -0.80 -2.07
C TRP A 189 -27.46 0.33 -2.96
N ILE A 190 -26.75 1.29 -2.38
CA ILE A 190 -26.11 2.39 -3.10
C ILE A 190 -24.63 2.55 -2.71
N LYS A 191 -23.83 3.20 -3.56
CA LYS A 191 -22.41 3.50 -3.28
C LYS A 191 -22.20 5.03 -3.18
N ARG A 192 -21.41 5.47 -2.20
CA ARG A 192 -20.91 6.85 -2.06
C ARG A 192 -19.39 6.89 -2.16
#